data_AF-A0A5A7PEW6-F1
#
_entry.id   AF-A0A5A7PEW6-F1
#
_cell.length_a   1.000
_cell.length_b   1.000
_cell.length_c   1.000
_cell.angle_alpha   90.00
_cell.angle_beta   90.00
_cell.angle_gamma   90.00
#
_symmetry.space_group_name_H-M   'P 1'
#
loop_
_entity.id
_entity.type
_entity.pdbx_description
1 polymer ?
#
loop_
_entity_poly.entity_id
_entity_poly.type
_entity_poly.pdbx_seq_one_letter_code
_entity_poly.pdbx_strand_id
1 'polypeptide(L)'
;MAASSLTLSLLAVAAFLAAAASATNITEILSAYPEYSLFNDLLSRTKLADEINSRSPVTVCVLSNAALSSVVSGGRPLAVVKNVLALHVLLDYFDAAKLHKISDGSVLSTTLYQTSGNAPPGLGFVNITNLRGGRVGFGSGAAGSPIDSTFTKSVRQIPYNVSVIEVSKAIAPAAVLSAPAPAASDVNLTALLEKAGCKTFAGLLVSTGVLKVYQSAAGDGLTVFAPNDEAFKAAGAPDLSRLTNAEVVSLLQYHALASYTPVGTLKQTRGKISTLATNGAGKDNW
;
A
#
# COMPACT_ATOMS: atom_id res chain seq x y z
N MET A 1 -35.09 22.57 47.76
CA MET A 1 -35.08 22.00 46.40
C MET A 1 -34.23 22.90 45.50
N ALA A 2 -32.98 22.54 45.23
CA ALA A 2 -32.14 23.08 44.13
C ALA A 2 -30.71 22.54 44.28
N ALA A 3 -30.53 21.23 44.11
CA ALA A 3 -29.20 20.62 44.10
C ALA A 3 -29.24 19.30 43.31
N SER A 4 -29.73 19.34 42.06
CA SER A 4 -29.68 18.15 41.19
C SER A 4 -29.77 18.52 39.70
N SER A 5 -29.11 19.60 39.30
CA SER A 5 -29.20 20.11 37.91
C SER A 5 -27.86 20.45 37.27
N LEU A 6 -26.80 20.68 38.06
CA LEU A 6 -25.47 21.04 37.52
C LEU A 6 -24.57 19.84 37.20
N THR A 7 -24.76 18.70 37.86
CA THR A 7 -23.90 17.52 37.67
C THR A 7 -24.19 16.75 36.37
N LEU A 8 -25.41 16.86 35.84
CA LEU A 8 -25.80 16.20 34.59
C LEU A 8 -25.23 16.90 33.34
N SER A 9 -25.00 18.21 33.41
CA SER A 9 -24.46 18.99 32.28
C SER A 9 -22.94 18.83 32.11
N LEU A 10 -22.20 18.59 33.19
CA LEU A 10 -20.74 18.36 33.11
C LEU A 10 -20.41 16.96 32.58
N LEU A 11 -21.24 15.96 32.88
CA LEU A 11 -21.08 14.59 32.38
C LEU A 11 -21.43 14.45 30.90
N ALA A 12 -22.34 15.30 30.38
CA ALA A 12 -22.66 15.36 28.96
C ALA A 12 -21.55 16.03 28.11
N VAL A 13 -20.80 16.99 28.67
CA VAL A 13 -19.66 17.62 27.99
C VAL A 13 -18.43 16.71 28.00
N ALA A 14 -18.22 15.92 29.06
CA ALA A 14 -17.13 14.93 29.11
C ALA A 14 -17.36 13.72 28.18
N ALA A 15 -18.61 13.37 27.88
CA ALA A 15 -18.96 12.32 26.92
C ALA A 15 -18.73 12.73 25.45
N PHE A 16 -18.62 14.03 25.15
CA PHE A 16 -18.34 14.53 23.79
C PHE A 16 -16.84 14.62 23.45
N LEU A 17 -15.94 14.44 24.41
CA LEU A 17 -14.48 14.40 24.17
C LEU A 17 -13.89 12.98 24.08
N ALA A 18 -14.71 11.93 24.14
CA ALA A 18 -14.25 10.54 24.13
C ALA A 18 -14.60 9.76 22.83
N ALA A 19 -14.82 10.45 21.70
CA ALA A 19 -15.13 9.83 20.41
C ALA A 19 -14.18 10.31 19.30
N ALA A 20 -12.88 10.16 19.49
CA ALA A 20 -11.90 10.43 18.43
C ALA A 20 -10.74 9.41 18.42
N ALA A 21 -11.08 8.13 18.55
CA ALA A 21 -10.28 7.06 17.98
C ALA A 21 -11.16 6.30 16.98
N SER A 22 -11.78 7.04 16.05
CA SER A 22 -12.45 6.38 14.93
C SER A 22 -11.37 5.77 14.06
N ALA A 23 -11.45 4.45 13.88
CA ALA A 23 -10.45 3.66 13.20
C ALA A 23 -10.00 4.33 11.90
N THR A 24 -8.70 4.61 11.80
CA THR A 24 -8.04 5.06 10.57
C THR A 24 -7.89 3.92 9.57
N ASN A 25 -8.51 2.77 9.83
CA ASN A 25 -8.43 1.58 9.01
C ASN A 25 -9.41 1.69 7.84
N ILE A 26 -8.89 1.70 6.62
CA ILE A 26 -9.70 1.81 5.40
C ILE A 26 -10.70 0.68 5.27
N THR A 27 -10.38 -0.56 5.68
CA THR A 27 -11.32 -1.68 5.51
C THR A 27 -12.49 -1.61 6.48
N GLU A 28 -12.26 -1.06 7.67
CA GLU A 28 -13.29 -0.78 8.66
C GLU A 28 -14.14 0.43 8.25
N ILE A 29 -13.53 1.46 7.65
CA ILE A 29 -14.29 2.57 7.06
C ILE A 29 -15.23 2.05 5.98
N LEU A 30 -14.72 1.21 5.06
CA LEU A 30 -15.50 0.72 3.92
C LEU A 30 -16.50 -0.38 4.29
N SER A 31 -16.36 -1.08 5.42
CA SER A 31 -17.31 -2.11 5.84
C SER A 31 -18.70 -1.56 6.17
N ALA A 32 -18.79 -0.27 6.49
CA ALA A 32 -20.05 0.44 6.71
C ALA A 32 -20.84 0.72 5.41
N TYR A 33 -20.28 0.45 4.23
CA TYR A 33 -20.83 0.81 2.92
C TYR A 33 -20.88 -0.41 1.98
N PRO A 34 -22.01 -1.13 1.92
CA PRO A 34 -22.16 -2.34 1.11
C PRO A 34 -21.90 -2.13 -0.40
N GLU A 35 -22.08 -0.90 -0.90
CA GLU A 35 -21.82 -0.56 -2.30
C GLU A 35 -20.33 -0.59 -2.71
N TYR A 36 -19.41 -0.64 -1.73
CA TYR A 36 -17.95 -0.77 -1.96
C TYR A 36 -17.39 -2.10 -1.48
N SER A 37 -18.23 -3.10 -1.21
CA SER A 37 -17.81 -4.40 -0.69
C SER A 37 -16.78 -5.10 -1.58
N LEU A 38 -16.93 -5.01 -2.91
CA LEU A 38 -15.95 -5.56 -3.86
C LEU A 38 -14.62 -4.80 -3.80
N PHE A 39 -14.66 -3.47 -3.68
CA PHE A 39 -13.45 -2.66 -3.53
C PHE A 39 -12.70 -3.05 -2.24
N ASN A 40 -13.43 -3.18 -1.13
CA ASN A 40 -12.90 -3.53 0.17
C ASN A 40 -12.28 -4.95 0.21
N ASP A 41 -12.95 -5.94 -0.40
CA ASP A 41 -12.43 -7.30 -0.56
C ASP A 41 -11.08 -7.29 -1.31
N LEU A 42 -11.01 -6.58 -2.43
CA LEU A 42 -9.80 -6.53 -3.24
C LEU A 42 -8.67 -5.78 -2.52
N LEU A 43 -8.95 -4.71 -1.78
CA LEU A 43 -7.93 -4.06 -0.94
C LEU A 43 -7.32 -5.03 0.07
N SER A 44 -8.17 -5.89 0.66
CA SER A 44 -7.75 -6.89 1.65
C SER A 44 -6.93 -8.01 1.01
N ARG A 45 -7.41 -8.58 -0.11
CA ARG A 45 -6.75 -9.69 -0.83
C ARG A 45 -5.42 -9.28 -1.46
N THR A 46 -5.30 -8.03 -1.90
CA THR A 46 -4.07 -7.47 -2.49
C THR A 46 -3.08 -6.94 -1.44
N LYS A 47 -3.48 -6.94 -0.15
CA LYS A 47 -2.77 -6.30 0.96
C LYS A 47 -2.57 -4.78 0.79
N LEU A 48 -3.26 -4.16 -0.17
CA LEU A 48 -3.18 -2.72 -0.38
C LEU A 48 -3.84 -1.95 0.77
N ALA A 49 -4.80 -2.55 1.47
CA ALA A 49 -5.36 -2.01 2.71
C ALA A 49 -4.26 -1.67 3.74
N ASP A 50 -3.29 -2.56 3.92
CA ASP A 50 -2.20 -2.37 4.88
C ASP A 50 -1.26 -1.23 4.47
N GLU A 51 -1.05 -1.08 3.15
CA GLU A 51 -0.30 0.04 2.60
C GLU A 51 -1.04 1.36 2.83
N ILE A 52 -2.33 1.44 2.52
CA ILE A 52 -3.19 2.62 2.75
C ILE A 52 -3.16 3.02 4.23
N ASN A 53 -3.36 2.05 5.13
CA ASN A 53 -3.40 2.27 6.57
C ASN A 53 -2.08 2.75 7.18
N SER A 54 -0.98 2.64 6.43
CA SER A 54 0.34 3.13 6.83
C SER A 54 0.67 4.54 6.32
N ARG A 55 -0.24 5.17 5.55
CA ARG A 55 -0.05 6.50 4.97
C ARG A 55 -0.89 7.54 5.70
N SER A 56 -0.32 8.74 5.84
CA SER A 56 -1.03 9.93 6.29
C SER A 56 -0.29 11.16 5.77
N PRO A 57 -0.94 12.08 5.02
CA PRO A 57 -2.34 12.00 4.57
C PRO A 57 -2.55 10.98 3.43
N VAL A 58 -3.81 10.55 3.23
CA VAL A 58 -4.21 9.71 2.10
C VAL A 58 -5.64 10.03 1.63
N THR A 59 -5.86 9.96 0.32
CA THR A 59 -7.22 10.00 -0.28
C THR A 59 -7.49 8.73 -1.06
N VAL A 60 -8.57 8.04 -0.74
CA VAL A 60 -9.01 6.81 -1.41
C VAL A 60 -10.19 7.14 -2.33
N CYS A 61 -9.96 7.04 -3.63
CA CYS A 61 -10.99 7.18 -4.68
C CYS A 61 -11.71 5.85 -4.85
N VAL A 62 -12.79 5.63 -4.10
CA VAL A 62 -13.56 4.39 -4.18
C VAL A 62 -14.42 4.33 -5.43
N LEU A 63 -14.66 3.11 -5.88
CA LEU A 63 -15.57 2.79 -6.97
C LEU A 63 -16.72 1.96 -6.43
N SER A 64 -17.93 2.25 -6.88
CA SER A 64 -19.07 1.36 -6.63
C SER A 64 -18.80 -0.03 -7.21
N ASN A 65 -19.44 -1.06 -6.65
CA ASN A 65 -19.35 -2.43 -7.14
C ASN A 65 -19.63 -2.52 -8.66
N ALA A 66 -20.58 -1.72 -9.16
CA ALA A 66 -20.89 -1.65 -10.58
C ALA A 66 -19.74 -1.08 -11.40
N ALA A 67 -19.16 0.06 -10.99
CA ALA A 67 -18.03 0.68 -11.70
C ALA A 67 -16.78 -0.22 -11.69
N LEU A 68 -16.49 -0.86 -10.55
CA LEU A 68 -15.32 -1.73 -10.39
C LEU A 68 -15.47 -3.07 -11.10
N SER A 69 -16.70 -3.56 -11.32
CA SER A 69 -16.94 -4.83 -12.02
C SER A 69 -16.23 -4.89 -13.38
N SER A 70 -16.27 -3.80 -14.15
CA SER A 70 -15.59 -3.68 -15.45
C SER A 70 -14.07 -3.91 -15.40
N VAL A 71 -13.43 -3.58 -14.27
CA VAL A 71 -11.99 -3.74 -14.03
C VAL A 71 -11.65 -5.17 -13.61
N VAL A 72 -12.57 -5.91 -13.02
CA VAL A 72 -12.33 -7.31 -12.61
C VAL A 72 -12.86 -8.33 -13.63
N SER A 73 -13.82 -7.94 -14.48
CA SER A 73 -14.37 -8.80 -15.54
C SER A 73 -13.28 -9.29 -16.50
N GLY A 74 -13.26 -10.59 -16.82
CA GLY A 74 -12.34 -11.17 -17.79
C GLY A 74 -11.15 -11.94 -17.21
N GLY A 75 -11.19 -12.30 -15.92
CA GLY A 75 -10.15 -13.17 -15.30
C GLY A 75 -8.81 -12.49 -15.12
N ARG A 76 -8.79 -11.16 -14.95
CA ARG A 76 -7.55 -10.38 -14.81
C ARG A 76 -6.75 -10.84 -13.59
N PRO A 77 -5.41 -10.96 -13.69
CA PRO A 77 -4.57 -11.31 -12.55
C PRO A 77 -4.73 -10.32 -11.40
N LEU A 78 -4.66 -10.82 -10.16
CA LEU A 78 -4.81 -9.99 -8.96
C LEU A 78 -3.75 -8.90 -8.86
N ALA A 79 -2.55 -9.12 -9.42
CA ALA A 79 -1.49 -8.12 -9.52
C ALA A 79 -1.89 -6.91 -10.38
N VAL A 80 -2.57 -7.14 -11.52
CA VAL A 80 -3.07 -6.06 -12.39
C VAL A 80 -4.16 -5.28 -11.67
N VAL A 81 -5.08 -5.99 -10.99
CA VAL A 81 -6.12 -5.36 -10.18
C VAL A 81 -5.51 -4.51 -9.06
N LYS A 82 -4.47 -5.00 -8.37
CA LYS A 82 -3.72 -4.23 -7.35
C LYS A 82 -3.18 -2.92 -7.92
N ASN A 83 -2.60 -2.92 -9.12
CA ASN A 83 -2.08 -1.71 -9.76
C ASN A 83 -3.17 -0.67 -10.00
N VAL A 84 -4.34 -1.11 -10.48
CA VAL A 84 -5.49 -0.21 -10.68
C VAL A 84 -5.98 0.34 -9.34
N LEU A 85 -6.10 -0.48 -8.30
CA LEU A 85 -6.50 -0.01 -6.97
C LEU A 85 -5.47 0.97 -6.39
N ALA A 86 -4.18 0.70 -6.56
CA ALA A 86 -3.10 1.58 -6.12
C ALA A 86 -3.12 2.95 -6.82
N LEU A 87 -3.58 2.99 -8.08
CA LEU A 87 -3.79 4.24 -8.82
C LEU A 87 -4.99 5.05 -8.27
N HIS A 88 -5.93 4.40 -7.58
CA HIS A 88 -7.06 5.07 -6.93
C HIS A 88 -6.72 5.58 -5.51
N VAL A 89 -5.50 5.37 -5.03
CA VAL A 89 -5.05 5.87 -3.73
C VAL A 89 -4.07 7.01 -3.92
N LEU A 90 -4.50 8.22 -3.62
CA LEU A 90 -3.70 9.44 -3.71
C LEU A 90 -2.91 9.65 -2.41
N LEU A 91 -1.65 10.07 -2.54
CA LEU A 91 -0.75 10.35 -1.42
C LEU A 91 -0.82 11.81 -0.92
N ASP A 92 -1.96 12.46 -1.14
CA ASP A 92 -2.30 13.77 -0.62
C ASP A 92 -3.76 13.75 -0.13
N TYR A 93 -4.13 14.68 0.73
CA TYR A 93 -5.48 14.87 1.23
C TYR A 93 -6.31 15.70 0.25
N PHE A 94 -7.41 15.16 -0.25
CA PHE A 94 -8.40 15.87 -1.07
C PHE A 94 -9.80 15.61 -0.51
N ASP A 95 -10.41 16.65 0.06
CA ASP A 95 -11.85 16.66 0.36
C ASP A 95 -12.62 17.35 -0.78
N ALA A 96 -13.96 17.33 -0.71
CA ALA A 96 -14.80 17.99 -1.70
C ALA A 96 -14.44 19.48 -1.88
N ALA A 97 -14.14 20.19 -0.80
CA ALA A 97 -13.86 21.62 -0.85
C ALA A 97 -12.53 21.92 -1.57
N LYS A 98 -11.47 21.15 -1.27
CA LYS A 98 -10.15 21.26 -1.92
C LYS A 98 -10.25 20.90 -3.39
N LEU A 99 -11.01 19.86 -3.75
CA LEU A 99 -11.24 19.46 -5.14
C LEU A 99 -11.88 20.57 -5.98
N HIS A 100 -12.89 21.26 -5.44
CA HIS A 100 -13.55 22.39 -6.14
C HIS A 100 -12.71 23.68 -6.15
N LYS A 101 -11.68 23.78 -5.30
CA LYS A 101 -10.80 24.96 -5.16
C LYS A 101 -9.45 24.81 -5.88
N ILE A 102 -9.28 23.81 -6.74
CA ILE A 102 -8.06 23.66 -7.55
C ILE A 102 -7.92 24.92 -8.43
N SER A 103 -6.97 25.79 -8.06
CA SER A 103 -6.83 27.17 -8.57
C SER A 103 -6.36 27.22 -10.01
N ASP A 104 -5.46 26.31 -10.39
CA ASP A 104 -4.85 26.28 -11.73
C ASP A 104 -5.68 25.45 -12.71
N GLY A 105 -6.91 25.08 -12.32
CA GLY A 105 -7.82 24.24 -13.10
C GLY A 105 -7.43 22.76 -13.13
N SER A 106 -6.17 22.40 -12.91
CA SER A 106 -5.70 21.01 -12.88
C SER A 106 -4.52 20.82 -11.91
N VAL A 107 -4.42 19.64 -11.30
CA VAL A 107 -3.28 19.21 -10.48
C VAL A 107 -2.97 17.74 -10.72
N LEU A 108 -1.67 17.41 -10.78
CA LEU A 108 -1.21 16.03 -10.78
C LEU A 108 -0.97 15.56 -9.34
N SER A 109 -1.67 14.50 -8.94
CA SER A 109 -1.50 13.87 -7.63
C SER A 109 -0.74 12.56 -7.75
N THR A 110 0.29 12.39 -6.93
CA THR A 110 1.01 11.12 -6.79
C THR A 110 0.11 10.07 -6.16
N THR A 111 0.20 8.82 -6.63
CA THR A 111 -0.59 7.70 -6.12
C THR A 111 0.29 6.62 -5.48
N LEU A 112 -0.32 5.68 -4.75
CA LEU A 112 0.41 4.51 -4.24
C LEU A 112 1.04 3.71 -5.38
N TYR A 113 0.45 3.70 -6.58
CA TYR A 113 1.03 2.98 -7.71
C TYR A 113 2.43 3.49 -8.07
N GLN A 114 2.69 4.80 -7.95
CA GLN A 114 4.04 5.36 -8.12
C GLN A 114 5.04 4.77 -7.12
N THR A 115 4.61 4.48 -5.88
CA THR A 115 5.48 3.95 -4.83
C THR A 115 5.86 2.48 -5.03
N SER A 116 5.13 1.76 -5.88
CA SER A 116 5.46 0.38 -6.23
C SER A 116 6.76 0.27 -7.05
N GLY A 117 7.20 1.36 -7.68
CA GLY A 117 8.31 1.35 -8.63
C GLY A 117 7.98 0.71 -9.98
N ASN A 118 6.78 0.12 -10.12
CA ASN A 118 6.31 -0.55 -11.32
C ASN A 118 5.48 0.36 -12.23
N ALA A 119 5.22 1.60 -11.82
CA ALA A 119 4.45 2.55 -12.61
C ALA A 119 5.29 3.05 -13.81
N PRO A 120 4.83 2.84 -15.05
CA PRO A 120 5.47 3.48 -16.19
C PRO A 120 5.42 5.01 -16.06
N PRO A 121 6.33 5.75 -16.73
CA PRO A 121 6.39 7.21 -16.61
C PRO A 121 5.03 7.88 -16.81
N GLY A 122 4.62 8.72 -15.85
CA GLY A 122 3.34 9.44 -15.87
C GLY A 122 2.11 8.64 -15.42
N LEU A 123 2.17 7.30 -15.39
CA LEU A 123 1.03 6.45 -14.99
C LEU A 123 0.90 6.25 -13.48
N GLY A 124 1.90 6.66 -12.69
CA GLY A 124 1.82 6.69 -11.23
C GLY A 124 1.07 7.90 -10.67
N PHE A 125 0.56 8.78 -11.53
CA PHE A 125 -0.13 10.01 -11.17
C PHE A 125 -1.58 9.99 -11.64
N VAL A 126 -2.44 10.71 -10.92
CA VAL A 126 -3.80 11.02 -11.33
C VAL A 126 -3.90 12.51 -11.60
N ASN A 127 -4.42 12.86 -12.78
CA ASN A 127 -4.78 14.23 -13.09
C ASN A 127 -6.16 14.51 -12.53
N ILE A 128 -6.24 15.52 -11.66
CA ILE A 128 -7.48 16.02 -11.07
C ILE A 128 -7.74 17.40 -11.67
N THR A 129 -8.87 17.58 -12.34
CA THR A 129 -9.18 18.80 -13.07
C THR A 129 -10.54 19.36 -12.67
N ASN A 130 -10.61 20.65 -12.41
CA ASN A 130 -11.86 21.37 -12.25
C ASN A 130 -12.47 21.63 -13.63
N LEU A 131 -13.52 20.87 -13.95
CA LEU A 131 -14.23 20.93 -15.22
C LEU A 131 -15.27 22.06 -15.21
N ARG A 132 -15.67 22.49 -16.41
CA ARG A 132 -16.79 23.45 -16.57
C ARG A 132 -18.06 22.91 -15.88
N GLY A 133 -18.80 23.82 -15.26
CA GLY A 133 -20.02 23.50 -14.51
C GLY A 133 -19.77 23.02 -13.07
N GLY A 134 -18.59 23.31 -12.50
CA GLY A 134 -18.27 22.99 -11.10
C GLY A 134 -18.06 21.49 -10.83
N ARG A 135 -17.89 20.68 -11.87
CA ARG A 135 -17.58 19.24 -11.73
C ARG A 135 -16.08 19.05 -11.57
N VAL A 136 -15.68 18.01 -10.85
CA VAL A 136 -14.27 17.66 -10.74
C VAL A 136 -14.04 16.34 -11.48
N GLY A 137 -13.13 16.36 -12.45
CA GLY A 137 -12.75 15.23 -13.25
C GLY A 137 -11.45 14.60 -12.77
N PHE A 138 -11.32 13.30 -12.97
CA PHE A 138 -10.15 12.50 -12.69
C PHE A 138 -9.77 11.71 -13.95
N GLY A 139 -8.47 11.60 -14.20
CA GLY A 139 -7.90 10.84 -15.30
C GLY A 139 -6.50 10.35 -14.96
N SER A 140 -5.94 9.51 -15.83
CA SER A 140 -4.52 9.16 -15.71
C SER A 140 -3.64 10.39 -15.89
N GLY A 141 -2.53 10.46 -15.15
CA GLY A 141 -1.53 11.51 -15.29
C GLY A 141 -0.68 11.42 -16.57
N ALA A 142 -0.81 10.35 -17.37
CA ALA A 142 -0.12 10.27 -18.64
C ALA A 142 -0.63 11.30 -19.64
N ALA A 143 0.28 11.87 -20.43
CA ALA A 143 -0.03 12.91 -21.41
C ALA A 143 -1.13 12.47 -22.40
N GLY A 144 -2.13 13.32 -22.62
CA GLY A 144 -3.24 13.05 -23.53
C GLY A 144 -4.29 12.06 -23.00
N SER A 145 -4.18 11.60 -21.76
CA SER A 145 -5.18 10.70 -21.17
C SER A 145 -6.54 11.40 -20.99
N PRO A 146 -7.66 10.68 -21.19
CA PRO A 146 -8.98 11.24 -20.95
C PRO A 146 -9.21 11.53 -19.45
N ILE A 147 -9.98 12.58 -19.19
CA ILE A 147 -10.50 12.93 -17.86
C ILE A 147 -12.00 12.62 -17.86
N ASP A 148 -12.32 11.33 -17.73
CA ASP A 148 -13.68 10.78 -17.92
C ASP A 148 -14.27 10.15 -16.66
N SER A 149 -13.51 10.13 -15.56
CA SER A 149 -14.02 9.86 -14.23
C SER A 149 -14.34 11.17 -13.52
N THR A 150 -15.37 11.20 -12.68
CA THR A 150 -15.82 12.43 -12.01
C THR A 150 -16.06 12.21 -10.53
N PHE A 151 -15.81 13.23 -9.71
CA PHE A 151 -16.21 13.25 -8.31
C PHE A 151 -17.73 13.06 -8.21
N THR A 152 -18.16 12.04 -7.48
CA THR A 152 -19.59 11.77 -7.22
C THR A 152 -20.01 12.32 -5.86
N LYS A 153 -19.36 11.84 -4.79
CA LYS A 153 -19.69 12.22 -3.41
C LYS A 153 -18.50 12.00 -2.47
N SER A 154 -18.53 12.67 -1.32
CA SER A 154 -17.68 12.31 -0.18
C SER A 154 -18.32 11.18 0.60
N VAL A 155 -17.56 10.11 0.86
CA VAL A 155 -18.01 8.93 1.59
C VAL A 155 -17.67 9.06 3.07
N ARG A 156 -16.40 9.39 3.35
CA ARG A 156 -15.88 9.58 4.71
C ARG A 156 -14.76 10.61 4.68
N GLN A 157 -14.73 11.48 5.67
CA GLN A 157 -13.64 12.44 5.84
C GLN A 157 -13.18 12.44 7.30
N ILE A 158 -11.88 12.25 7.48
CA ILE A 158 -11.16 12.49 8.71
C ILE A 158 -10.18 13.61 8.36
N PRO A 159 -10.49 14.87 8.73
CA PRO A 159 -9.71 16.04 8.31
C PRO A 159 -8.21 15.86 8.47
N TYR A 160 -7.46 16.22 7.42
CA TYR A 160 -6.00 16.14 7.33
C TYR A 160 -5.38 14.74 7.43
N ASN A 161 -6.17 13.67 7.56
CA ASN A 161 -5.67 12.31 7.70
C ASN A 161 -6.14 11.40 6.56
N VAL A 162 -7.44 11.12 6.49
CA VAL A 162 -8.03 10.18 5.52
C VAL A 162 -9.23 10.83 4.86
N SER A 163 -9.25 10.82 3.54
CA SER A 163 -10.42 11.20 2.74
C SER A 163 -10.84 10.02 1.87
N VAL A 164 -12.12 9.66 1.91
CA VAL A 164 -12.71 8.64 1.03
C VAL A 164 -13.75 9.33 0.17
N ILE A 165 -13.52 9.31 -1.14
CA ILE A 165 -14.37 9.95 -2.14
C ILE A 165 -14.79 8.93 -3.18
N GLU A 166 -16.04 8.98 -3.63
CA GLU A 166 -16.48 8.16 -4.76
C GLU A 166 -16.19 8.86 -6.08
N VAL A 167 -15.63 8.12 -7.02
CA VAL A 167 -15.47 8.55 -8.41
C VAL A 167 -16.31 7.68 -9.35
N SER A 168 -16.83 8.29 -10.42
CA SER A 168 -17.84 7.66 -11.28
C SER A 168 -17.30 6.52 -12.15
N LYS A 169 -16.00 6.51 -12.45
CA LYS A 169 -15.37 5.52 -13.34
C LYS A 169 -13.98 5.14 -12.87
N ALA A 170 -13.59 3.90 -13.13
CA ALA A 170 -12.24 3.44 -12.85
C ALA A 170 -11.20 4.17 -13.70
N ILE A 171 -10.20 4.76 -13.04
CA ILE A 171 -9.00 5.28 -13.68
C ILE A 171 -8.10 4.08 -13.98
N ALA A 172 -8.24 3.50 -15.17
CA ALA A 172 -7.56 2.28 -15.58
C ALA A 172 -7.05 2.41 -17.02
N PRO A 173 -5.96 3.19 -17.24
CA PRO A 173 -5.40 3.34 -18.59
C PRO A 173 -4.96 1.98 -19.13
N ALA A 174 -5.10 1.78 -20.45
CA ALA A 174 -4.84 0.49 -21.09
C ALA A 174 -3.46 -0.08 -20.73
N ALA A 175 -2.43 0.77 -20.67
CA ALA A 175 -1.07 0.37 -20.29
C ALA A 175 -0.97 -0.23 -18.86
N VAL A 176 -1.83 0.16 -17.91
CA VAL A 176 -1.89 -0.48 -16.58
C VAL A 176 -2.66 -1.80 -16.64
N LEU A 177 -3.70 -1.88 -17.48
CA LEU A 177 -4.51 -3.10 -17.65
C LEU A 177 -3.78 -4.19 -18.45
N SER A 178 -2.93 -3.81 -19.40
CA SER A 178 -2.11 -4.68 -20.23
C SER A 178 -0.69 -4.84 -19.69
N ALA A 179 -0.38 -4.23 -18.54
CA ALA A 179 0.91 -4.41 -17.90
C ALA A 179 1.09 -5.91 -17.63
N PRO A 180 2.17 -6.54 -18.14
CA PRO A 180 2.51 -7.89 -17.72
C PRO A 180 2.55 -7.92 -16.19
N ALA A 181 1.91 -8.91 -15.58
CA ALA A 181 2.20 -9.19 -14.18
C ALA A 181 3.72 -9.42 -14.11
N PRO A 182 4.47 -8.66 -13.29
CA PRO A 182 5.91 -8.84 -13.22
C PRO A 182 6.17 -10.31 -12.92
N ALA A 183 6.88 -11.03 -13.80
CA ALA A 183 7.33 -12.34 -13.43
C ALA A 183 8.32 -12.15 -12.28
N ALA A 184 8.30 -13.04 -11.30
CA ALA A 184 9.27 -13.00 -10.20
C ALA A 184 10.73 -13.02 -10.70
N SER A 185 10.96 -13.60 -11.88
CA SER A 185 12.23 -13.61 -12.61
C SER A 185 12.65 -12.26 -13.19
N ASP A 186 11.71 -11.35 -13.44
CA ASP A 186 12.00 -10.05 -14.09
C ASP A 186 12.49 -9.01 -13.08
N VAL A 187 12.33 -9.28 -11.78
CA VAL A 187 12.79 -8.40 -10.71
C VAL A 187 14.27 -8.65 -10.44
N ASN A 188 15.11 -7.70 -10.83
CA ASN A 188 16.52 -7.70 -10.42
C ASN A 188 16.63 -7.31 -8.94
N LEU A 189 16.45 -8.30 -8.05
CA LEU A 189 16.48 -8.13 -6.60
C LEU A 189 17.80 -7.50 -6.12
N THR A 190 18.92 -7.88 -6.73
CA THR A 190 20.25 -7.33 -6.40
C THR A 190 20.28 -5.83 -6.66
N ALA A 191 19.84 -5.37 -7.84
CA ALA A 191 19.81 -3.94 -8.17
C ALA A 191 18.89 -3.14 -7.23
N LEU A 192 17.75 -3.71 -6.82
CA LEU A 192 16.85 -3.09 -5.86
C LEU A 192 17.50 -2.93 -4.48
N LEU A 193 18.15 -3.99 -3.99
CA LEU A 193 18.86 -3.99 -2.70
C LEU A 193 20.03 -3.00 -2.70
N GLU A 194 20.81 -2.97 -3.78
CA GLU A 194 21.93 -2.02 -3.92
C GLU A 194 21.45 -0.57 -3.94
N LYS A 195 20.36 -0.28 -4.67
CA LYS A 195 19.73 1.04 -4.69
C LYS A 195 19.19 1.45 -3.32
N ALA A 196 18.77 0.49 -2.51
CA ALA A 196 18.34 0.69 -1.13
C ALA A 196 19.50 0.77 -0.12
N GLY A 197 20.77 0.70 -0.55
CA GLY A 197 21.93 0.79 0.34
C GLY A 197 22.28 -0.51 1.07
N CYS A 198 21.83 -1.66 0.55
CA CYS A 198 22.05 -3.00 1.10
C CYS A 198 23.05 -3.80 0.24
N LYS A 199 24.16 -3.19 -0.18
CA LYS A 199 25.10 -3.79 -1.15
C LYS A 199 25.80 -5.02 -0.60
N THR A 200 26.20 -4.98 0.67
CA THR A 200 26.84 -6.10 1.37
C THR A 200 25.91 -7.30 1.42
N PHE A 201 24.65 -7.07 1.81
CA PHE A 201 23.62 -8.10 1.83
C PHE A 201 23.35 -8.67 0.43
N ALA A 202 23.23 -7.81 -0.59
CA ALA A 202 23.04 -8.23 -1.98
C ALA A 202 24.20 -9.10 -2.48
N GLY A 203 25.45 -8.74 -2.15
CA GLY A 203 26.64 -9.53 -2.46
C GLY A 203 26.65 -10.90 -1.79
N LEU A 204 26.21 -10.98 -0.53
CA LEU A 204 26.08 -12.25 0.21
C LEU A 204 25.01 -13.17 -0.42
N LEU A 205 23.87 -12.62 -0.85
CA LEU A 205 22.84 -13.41 -1.56
C LEU A 205 23.37 -14.02 -2.86
N VAL A 206 24.20 -13.28 -3.59
CA VAL A 206 24.83 -13.74 -4.83
C VAL A 206 25.87 -14.82 -4.55
N SER A 207 26.81 -14.57 -3.62
CA SER A 207 27.93 -15.48 -3.36
C SER A 207 27.52 -16.80 -2.72
N THR A 208 26.42 -16.82 -1.96
CA THR A 208 25.87 -18.02 -1.31
C THR A 208 24.83 -18.75 -2.16
N GLY A 209 24.35 -18.16 -3.25
CA GLY A 209 23.30 -18.71 -4.10
C GLY A 209 21.86 -18.56 -3.57
N VAL A 210 21.67 -17.94 -2.39
CA VAL A 210 20.34 -17.69 -1.80
C VAL A 210 19.47 -16.79 -2.66
N LEU A 211 20.07 -15.98 -3.55
CA LEU A 211 19.34 -15.17 -4.53
C LEU A 211 18.32 -16.01 -5.35
N LYS A 212 18.67 -17.25 -5.73
CA LYS A 212 17.76 -18.12 -6.48
C LYS A 212 16.55 -18.55 -5.63
N VAL A 213 16.75 -18.77 -4.33
CA VAL A 213 15.65 -19.11 -3.40
C VAL A 213 14.68 -17.93 -3.30
N TYR A 214 15.21 -16.70 -3.20
CA TYR A 214 14.39 -15.49 -3.16
C TYR A 214 13.63 -15.27 -4.47
N GLN A 215 14.29 -15.47 -5.62
CA GLN A 215 13.63 -15.37 -6.93
C GLN A 215 12.50 -16.38 -7.08
N SER A 216 12.69 -17.62 -6.64
CA SER A 216 11.62 -18.64 -6.63
C SER A 216 10.47 -18.25 -5.71
N ALA A 217 10.76 -17.76 -4.49
CA ALA A 217 9.74 -17.34 -3.53
C ALA A 217 8.99 -16.06 -3.97
N ALA A 218 9.62 -15.19 -4.76
CA ALA A 218 9.02 -13.94 -5.21
C ALA A 218 7.76 -14.14 -6.07
N GLY A 219 7.56 -15.32 -6.69
CA GLY A 219 6.34 -15.66 -7.44
C GLY A 219 5.09 -15.70 -6.57
N ASP A 220 5.23 -16.23 -5.35
CA ASP A 220 4.15 -16.36 -4.36
C ASP A 220 4.10 -15.16 -3.39
N GLY A 221 5.05 -14.24 -3.54
CA GLY A 221 5.25 -13.06 -2.71
C GLY A 221 6.49 -13.20 -1.82
N LEU A 222 7.31 -12.15 -1.76
CA LEU A 222 8.55 -12.12 -0.96
C LEU A 222 8.57 -10.85 -0.12
N THR A 223 8.94 -10.99 1.16
CA THR A 223 9.28 -9.87 2.04
C THR A 223 10.70 -10.07 2.54
N VAL A 224 11.59 -9.11 2.28
CA VAL A 224 13.00 -9.19 2.68
C VAL A 224 13.28 -8.13 3.73
N PHE A 225 13.80 -8.56 4.88
CA PHE A 225 14.35 -7.72 5.93
C PHE A 225 15.83 -7.47 5.62
N ALA A 226 16.11 -6.59 4.66
CA ALA A 226 17.48 -6.36 4.21
C ALA A 226 18.24 -5.43 5.19
N PRO A 227 19.30 -5.91 5.87
CA PRO A 227 20.21 -5.03 6.61
C PRO A 227 20.94 -4.11 5.64
N ASN A 228 21.01 -2.82 5.97
CA ASN A 228 21.83 -1.86 5.24
C ASN A 228 23.32 -2.10 5.53
N ASP A 229 24.20 -1.47 4.74
CA ASP A 229 25.67 -1.64 4.89
C ASP A 229 26.21 -1.17 6.25
N GLU A 230 25.49 -0.29 6.95
CA GLU A 230 25.86 0.16 8.30
C GLU A 230 25.55 -0.90 9.36
N ALA A 231 24.47 -1.68 9.20
CA ALA A 231 24.11 -2.75 10.11
C ALA A 231 25.18 -3.84 10.20
N PHE A 232 25.93 -4.09 9.11
CA PHE A 232 27.07 -5.02 9.11
C PHE A 232 28.28 -4.49 9.90
N LYS A 233 28.35 -3.18 10.15
CA LYS A 233 29.43 -2.52 10.91
C LYS A 233 29.02 -2.21 12.35
N ALA A 234 27.75 -2.45 12.70
CA ALA A 234 27.21 -2.13 14.00
C ALA A 234 27.85 -2.99 15.09
N ALA A 235 28.02 -2.41 16.28
CA ALA A 235 28.51 -3.15 17.44
C ALA A 235 27.52 -4.27 17.79
N GLY A 236 28.02 -5.51 17.85
CA GLY A 236 27.21 -6.71 18.09
C GLY A 236 26.72 -7.41 16.82
N ALA A 237 27.02 -6.90 15.62
CA ALA A 237 26.79 -7.65 14.39
C ALA A 237 27.61 -8.96 14.39
N PRO A 238 27.05 -10.08 13.91
CA PRO A 238 27.80 -11.33 13.79
C PRO A 238 29.02 -11.16 12.88
N ASP A 239 30.17 -11.67 13.32
CA ASP A 239 31.36 -11.75 12.47
C ASP A 239 31.16 -12.87 11.43
N LEU A 240 30.78 -12.48 10.22
CA LEU A 240 30.51 -13.41 9.13
C LEU A 240 31.72 -14.25 8.73
N SER A 241 32.95 -13.81 9.03
CA SER A 241 34.16 -14.60 8.75
C SER A 241 34.30 -15.85 9.63
N ARG A 242 33.57 -15.88 10.75
CA ARG A 242 33.55 -16.99 11.70
C ARG A 242 32.42 -17.99 11.44
N LEU A 243 31.54 -17.70 10.48
CA LEU A 243 30.43 -18.55 10.12
C LEU A 243 30.80 -19.45 8.94
N THR A 244 30.30 -20.68 8.97
CA THR A 244 30.31 -21.57 7.82
C THR A 244 29.37 -21.06 6.74
N ASN A 245 29.58 -21.49 5.49
CA ASN A 245 28.68 -21.12 4.40
C ASN A 245 27.22 -21.55 4.67
N ALA A 246 27.01 -22.71 5.32
CA ALA A 246 25.69 -23.18 5.69
C ALA A 246 25.00 -22.28 6.73
N GLU A 247 25.74 -21.79 7.72
CA GLU A 247 25.22 -20.83 8.71
C GLU A 247 24.89 -19.49 8.06
N VAL A 248 25.73 -19.00 7.13
CA VAL A 248 25.44 -17.79 6.37
C VAL A 248 24.19 -17.98 5.50
N VAL A 249 24.03 -19.12 4.83
CA VAL A 249 22.82 -19.43 4.04
C VAL A 249 21.57 -19.41 4.92
N SER A 250 21.63 -20.06 6.08
CA SER A 250 20.52 -20.07 7.05
C SER A 250 20.18 -18.65 7.53
N LEU A 251 21.20 -17.86 7.87
CA LEU A 251 21.05 -16.46 8.27
C LEU A 251 20.40 -15.61 7.16
N LEU A 252 20.80 -15.80 5.90
CA LEU A 252 20.21 -15.05 4.78
C LEU A 252 18.76 -15.48 4.54
N GLN A 253 18.44 -16.77 4.59
CA GLN A 253 17.06 -17.23 4.48
C GLN A 253 16.19 -16.76 5.67
N TYR A 254 16.81 -16.56 6.82
CA TYR A 254 16.15 -16.02 8.01
C TYR A 254 15.68 -14.56 7.83
N HIS A 255 16.37 -13.78 7.00
CA HIS A 255 16.00 -12.39 6.69
C HIS A 255 14.87 -12.27 5.63
N ALA A 256 14.16 -13.34 5.30
CA ALA A 256 13.08 -13.27 4.33
C ALA A 256 11.87 -14.16 4.66
N LEU A 257 10.70 -13.71 4.22
CA LEU A 257 9.42 -14.42 4.31
C LEU A 257 9.00 -14.88 2.91
N ALA A 258 8.46 -16.09 2.81
CA ALA A 258 7.86 -16.64 1.58
C ALA A 258 6.48 -16.03 1.25
N SER A 259 6.19 -14.83 1.75
CA SER A 259 4.91 -14.15 1.53
C SER A 259 5.10 -12.63 1.52
N TYR A 260 4.22 -11.94 0.82
CA TYR A 260 4.15 -10.47 0.86
C TYR A 260 3.45 -9.99 2.13
N THR A 261 4.23 -9.38 3.03
CA THR A 261 3.80 -8.91 4.36
C THR A 261 4.23 -7.45 4.53
N PRO A 262 3.40 -6.48 4.11
CA PRO A 262 3.74 -5.07 4.20
C PRO A 262 3.87 -4.59 5.65
N VAL A 263 4.48 -3.42 5.84
CA VAL A 263 4.76 -2.82 7.17
C VAL A 263 3.50 -2.73 8.05
N GLY A 264 2.34 -2.43 7.46
CA GLY A 264 1.07 -2.39 8.18
C GLY A 264 0.74 -3.74 8.84
N THR A 265 0.86 -4.84 8.09
CA THR A 265 0.67 -6.19 8.62
C THR A 265 1.71 -6.51 9.69
N LEU A 266 2.99 -6.22 9.43
CA LEU A 266 4.10 -6.51 10.35
C LEU A 266 3.91 -5.83 11.72
N LYS A 267 3.38 -4.61 11.75
CA LYS A 267 3.07 -3.89 13.00
C LYS A 267 1.94 -4.54 13.81
N GLN A 268 1.05 -5.27 13.15
CA GLN A 268 -0.09 -5.94 13.78
C GLN A 268 0.19 -7.41 14.11
N THR A 269 1.16 -8.03 13.45
CA THR A 269 1.54 -9.42 13.72
C THR A 269 2.02 -9.56 15.15
N ARG A 270 1.30 -10.39 15.92
CA ARG A 270 1.67 -10.77 17.29
C ARG A 270 2.15 -12.22 17.26
N GLY A 271 3.42 -12.45 17.60
CA GLY A 271 4.02 -13.79 17.68
C GLY A 271 5.09 -14.05 16.63
N LYS A 272 5.50 -15.32 16.51
CA LYS A 272 6.58 -15.75 15.61
C LYS A 272 6.13 -15.73 14.15
N ILE A 273 7.03 -15.34 13.25
CA ILE A 273 6.82 -15.34 11.80
C ILE A 273 7.71 -16.42 11.19
N SER A 274 7.17 -17.22 10.27
CA SER A 274 7.94 -18.24 9.55
C SER A 274 8.77 -17.59 8.45
N THR A 275 10.09 -17.76 8.51
CA THR A 275 11.06 -17.27 7.53
C THR A 275 11.42 -18.36 6.52
N LEU A 276 12.15 -18.04 5.45
CA LEU A 276 12.61 -19.04 4.48
C LEU A 276 13.58 -20.07 5.08
N ALA A 277 14.19 -19.78 6.23
CA ALA A 277 15.10 -20.69 6.92
C ALA A 277 14.41 -21.94 7.48
N THR A 278 13.08 -21.98 7.55
CA THR A 278 12.34 -23.10 8.16
C THR A 278 12.35 -24.38 7.30
N ASN A 279 12.84 -24.33 6.06
CA ASN A 279 12.78 -25.46 5.11
C ASN A 279 14.04 -26.32 5.00
N GLY A 280 14.99 -26.22 5.93
CA GLY A 280 15.99 -27.26 6.09
C GLY A 280 17.37 -26.77 6.47
N ALA A 281 17.63 -26.68 7.77
CA ALA A 281 18.85 -27.13 8.45
C ALA A 281 18.82 -26.57 9.88
N GLY A 282 18.67 -27.44 10.87
CA GLY A 282 18.88 -27.10 12.28
C GLY A 282 17.62 -26.66 13.01
N LYS A 283 17.18 -27.52 13.93
CA LYS A 283 16.40 -27.10 15.09
C LYS A 283 17.30 -26.21 15.93
N ASP A 284 17.25 -24.88 15.80
CA ASP A 284 17.90 -24.03 16.79
C ASP A 284 17.02 -22.84 17.13
N ASN A 285 16.75 -22.75 18.44
CA ASN A 285 16.04 -21.66 19.09
C ASN A 285 16.85 -20.37 18.92
N TRP A 286 16.28 -19.43 18.19
CA TRP A 286 16.56 -18.00 18.33
C TRP A 286 15.31 -17.33 18.94
#